data_AF-A0AAU3Q349-F1
#
_entry.id   AF-A0AAU3Q349-F1
#
_cell.length_a   1.000
_cell.length_b   1.000
_cell.length_c   1.000
_cell.angle_alpha   90.00
_cell.angle_beta   90.00
_cell.angle_gamma   90.00
#
_symmetry.space_group_name_H-M   'P 1'
#
loop_
_entity.id
_entity.type
_entity.pdbx_description
1 polymer ?
#
loop_
_entity_poly.entity_id
_entity_poly.type
_entity_poly.pdbx_seq_one_letter_code
_entity_poly.pdbx_strand_id
1 'polypeptide(L)'
;MNSLRSSYGLPPVEEFFDQVHSARKHLVLTSAEFDFPARMPAHVRYVGAVLDDPAWATTDTWSPPAGDGPLVLVALSSTFQDQASCLQRAIDALAELPVRGYVTTGPAIDPTALKAPDNVEVVAVAPHSQVLSHASAVITHAGHGTAVRALAAGVPVLALPHGRDQADNAIRISLRGAGTTLSRNASPAKIAAAVQRLLANPQYSAAAARLGEIIRRDAQAGDMIAELEEVGPRKPDSSILT
;
A
#
# COMPACT_ATOMS: atom_id res chain seq x y z
N MET A 1 24.81 -13.10 10.24
CA MET A 1 23.87 -14.11 9.73
C MET A 1 24.48 -15.52 9.74
N ASN A 2 25.55 -15.80 8.99
CA ASN A 2 26.14 -17.15 8.92
C ASN A 2 26.66 -17.70 10.27
N SER A 3 27.19 -16.85 11.16
CA SER A 3 27.55 -17.28 12.52
C SER A 3 26.37 -17.82 13.32
N LEU A 4 25.19 -17.19 13.21
CA LEU A 4 23.96 -17.65 13.86
C LEU A 4 23.45 -18.94 13.20
N ARG A 5 23.50 -19.04 11.87
CA ARG A 5 23.13 -20.29 11.16
C ARG A 5 24.00 -21.47 11.60
N SER A 6 25.30 -21.25 11.73
CA SER A 6 26.25 -22.26 12.21
C SER A 6 25.96 -22.71 13.64
N SER A 7 25.55 -21.82 14.55
CA SER A 7 25.20 -22.23 15.93
C SER A 7 23.96 -23.12 16.00
N TYR A 8 23.14 -23.14 14.96
CA TYR A 8 21.99 -24.05 14.79
C TYR A 8 22.27 -25.21 13.81
N GLY A 9 23.52 -25.41 13.38
CA GLY A 9 23.89 -26.49 12.45
C GLY A 9 23.36 -26.32 11.02
N LEU A 10 22.97 -25.11 10.63
CA LEU A 10 22.45 -24.81 9.29
C LEU A 10 23.58 -24.46 8.32
N PRO A 11 23.48 -24.85 7.03
CA PRO A 11 24.47 -24.50 6.02
C PRO A 11 24.56 -22.99 5.82
N PRO A 12 25.73 -22.44 5.45
CA PRO A 12 25.88 -21.01 5.18
C PRO A 12 25.05 -20.58 3.97
N VAL A 13 24.74 -19.29 3.91
CA VAL A 13 24.17 -18.61 2.74
C VAL A 13 25.29 -17.76 2.15
N GLU A 14 25.58 -17.92 0.87
CA GLU A 14 26.66 -17.19 0.20
C GLU A 14 26.19 -15.79 -0.20
N GLU A 15 25.04 -15.72 -0.89
CA GLU A 15 24.43 -14.46 -1.33
C GLU A 15 23.07 -14.23 -0.68
N PHE A 16 22.67 -12.96 -0.50
CA PHE A 16 21.37 -12.62 0.09
C PHE A 16 20.20 -13.34 -0.59
N PHE A 17 20.25 -13.44 -1.92
CA PHE A 17 19.18 -14.08 -2.70
C PHE A 17 19.13 -15.60 -2.55
N ASP A 18 20.19 -16.27 -2.10
CA ASP A 18 20.14 -17.72 -1.85
C ASP A 18 19.17 -18.04 -0.69
N GLN A 19 19.06 -17.13 0.29
CA GLN A 19 18.05 -17.26 1.34
C GLN A 19 16.63 -17.17 0.76
N VAL A 20 16.40 -16.26 -0.19
CA VAL A 20 15.10 -16.11 -0.85
C VAL A 20 14.80 -17.34 -1.70
N HIS A 21 15.72 -17.78 -2.54
CA HIS A 21 15.54 -18.92 -3.44
C HIS A 21 15.45 -20.29 -2.73
N SER A 22 16.02 -20.41 -1.53
CA SER A 22 15.93 -21.65 -0.73
C SER A 22 14.59 -21.85 -0.04
N ALA A 23 13.69 -20.85 -0.05
CA ALA A 23 12.37 -21.01 0.51
C ALA A 23 11.54 -22.03 -0.30
N ARG A 24 10.91 -22.97 0.42
CA ARG A 24 10.09 -24.05 -0.19
C ARG A 24 8.86 -23.53 -0.93
N LYS A 25 8.31 -22.39 -0.50
CA LYS A 25 7.20 -21.68 -1.14
C LYS A 25 7.43 -20.16 -1.02
N HIS A 26 6.98 -19.41 -2.02
CA HIS A 26 6.86 -17.95 -1.96
C HIS A 26 5.39 -17.56 -2.07
N LEU A 27 4.88 -16.89 -1.04
CA LEU A 27 3.52 -16.37 -1.06
C LEU A 27 3.57 -14.88 -1.42
N VAL A 28 2.96 -14.54 -2.55
CA VAL A 28 2.88 -13.18 -3.05
C VAL A 28 1.57 -12.57 -2.56
N LEU A 29 1.68 -11.64 -1.62
CA LEU A 29 0.55 -11.02 -0.91
C LEU A 29 -0.12 -9.92 -1.76
N THR A 30 -0.54 -10.27 -2.98
CA THR A 30 -1.23 -9.37 -3.90
C THR A 30 -2.12 -10.14 -4.88
N SER A 31 -2.96 -9.43 -5.64
CA SER A 31 -3.63 -9.99 -6.81
C SER A 31 -2.68 -10.09 -7.99
N ALA A 32 -2.72 -11.22 -8.72
CA ALA A 32 -1.97 -11.38 -9.97
C ALA A 32 -2.37 -10.35 -11.02
N GLU A 33 -3.63 -9.90 -11.02
CA GLU A 33 -4.12 -8.85 -11.93
C GLU A 33 -3.58 -7.46 -11.57
N PHE A 34 -3.10 -7.27 -10.33
CA PHE A 34 -2.32 -6.09 -9.95
C PHE A 34 -0.82 -6.24 -10.27
N ASP A 35 -0.31 -7.41 -10.62
CA ASP A 35 1.10 -7.59 -10.95
C ASP A 35 1.38 -7.59 -12.47
N PHE A 36 2.64 -7.50 -12.86
CA PHE A 36 3.00 -7.64 -14.27
C PHE A 36 2.71 -9.06 -14.75
N PRO A 37 2.13 -9.25 -15.96
CA PRO A 37 1.90 -10.57 -16.51
C PRO A 37 3.21 -11.37 -16.59
N ALA A 38 3.29 -12.46 -15.84
CA ALA A 38 4.47 -13.30 -15.79
C ALA A 38 4.11 -14.74 -15.46
N ARG A 39 4.89 -15.69 -15.99
CA ARG A 39 4.78 -17.10 -15.64
C ARG A 39 5.56 -17.34 -14.35
N MET A 40 4.84 -17.74 -13.30
CA MET A 40 5.45 -18.01 -12.01
C MET A 40 6.00 -19.44 -11.91
N PRO A 41 7.13 -19.66 -11.22
CA PRO A 41 7.57 -20.98 -10.82
C PRO A 41 6.52 -21.73 -9.99
N ALA A 42 6.58 -23.06 -10.00
CA ALA A 42 5.60 -23.90 -9.32
C ALA A 42 5.54 -23.73 -7.79
N HIS A 43 6.55 -23.11 -7.16
CA HIS A 43 6.59 -22.84 -5.72
C HIS A 43 6.12 -21.42 -5.35
N VAL A 44 5.76 -20.58 -6.33
CA VAL A 44 5.25 -19.23 -6.11
C VAL A 44 3.72 -19.24 -6.20
N ARG A 45 3.04 -18.61 -5.25
CA ARG A 45 1.58 -18.54 -5.18
C ARG A 45 1.14 -17.10 -4.90
N TYR A 46 0.22 -16.59 -5.72
CA TYR A 46 -0.52 -15.39 -5.35
C TYR A 46 -1.60 -15.79 -4.35
N VAL A 47 -1.61 -15.17 -3.18
CA VAL A 47 -2.56 -15.47 -2.09
C VAL A 47 -3.41 -14.25 -1.73
N GLY A 48 -3.50 -13.27 -2.62
CA GLY A 48 -4.29 -12.07 -2.41
C GLY A 48 -3.62 -11.05 -1.49
N ALA A 49 -4.14 -9.83 -1.48
CA ALA A 49 -3.63 -8.75 -0.63
C ALA A 49 -4.16 -8.88 0.81
N VAL A 50 -3.33 -8.54 1.79
CA VAL A 50 -3.76 -8.44 3.20
C VAL A 50 -4.42 -7.08 3.43
N LEU A 51 -5.76 -7.10 3.50
CA LEU A 51 -6.60 -5.90 3.62
C LEU A 51 -7.08 -5.62 5.05
N ASP A 52 -6.75 -6.48 6.02
CA ASP A 52 -7.20 -6.33 7.41
C ASP A 52 -6.65 -5.07 8.06
N ASP A 53 -7.48 -4.36 8.81
CA ASP A 53 -7.02 -3.24 9.62
C ASP A 53 -6.28 -3.71 10.88
N PRO A 54 -5.38 -2.87 11.43
CA PRO A 54 -4.81 -3.14 12.73
C PRO A 54 -5.90 -3.15 13.81
N ALA A 55 -5.70 -3.94 14.87
CA ALA A 55 -6.71 -4.15 15.91
C ALA A 55 -7.22 -2.87 16.61
N TRP A 56 -6.42 -1.80 16.68
CA TRP A 56 -6.86 -0.53 17.26
C TRP A 56 -7.85 0.22 16.36
N ALA A 57 -7.81 0.01 15.05
CA ALA A 57 -8.66 0.71 14.09
C ALA A 57 -10.11 0.19 14.08
N THR A 58 -10.38 -0.94 14.74
CA THR A 58 -11.74 -1.50 14.87
C THR A 58 -12.47 -0.99 16.12
N THR A 59 -11.76 -0.40 17.07
CA THR A 59 -12.34 0.14 18.32
C THR A 59 -12.60 1.64 18.25
N ASP A 60 -11.86 2.37 17.43
CA ASP A 60 -11.99 3.82 17.31
C ASP A 60 -13.07 4.19 16.28
N THR A 61 -14.07 4.96 16.71
CA THR A 61 -15.06 5.55 15.81
C THR A 61 -14.45 6.75 15.10
N TRP A 62 -14.05 6.59 13.85
CA TRP A 62 -13.64 7.71 13.00
C TRP A 62 -14.87 8.35 12.35
N SER A 63 -14.82 9.65 12.12
CA SER A 63 -15.84 10.39 11.38
C SER A 63 -15.19 11.22 10.28
N PRO A 64 -15.81 11.34 9.11
CA PRO A 64 -15.25 12.12 8.02
C PRO A 64 -15.14 13.60 8.39
N PRO A 65 -14.11 14.32 7.91
CA PRO A 65 -13.99 15.76 8.10
C PRO A 65 -15.23 16.49 7.56
N ALA A 66 -15.56 17.61 8.19
CA ALA A 66 -16.68 18.46 7.80
C ALA A 66 -16.54 18.99 6.37
N GLY A 67 -17.68 19.36 5.76
CA GLY A 67 -17.77 19.86 4.39
C GLY A 67 -18.29 18.83 3.38
N ASP A 68 -18.60 19.31 2.18
CA ASP A 68 -19.26 18.55 1.10
C ASP A 68 -18.33 18.23 -0.08
N GLY A 69 -17.14 18.84 -0.14
CA GLY A 69 -16.14 18.55 -1.17
C GLY A 69 -15.64 17.09 -1.15
N PRO A 70 -15.04 16.61 -2.25
CA PRO A 70 -14.46 15.27 -2.28
C PRO A 70 -13.34 15.14 -1.24
N LEU A 71 -13.26 13.98 -0.60
CA LEU A 71 -12.22 13.69 0.39
C LEU A 71 -10.97 13.15 -0.32
N VAL A 72 -9.81 13.76 -0.07
CA VAL A 72 -8.53 13.33 -0.61
C VAL A 72 -7.63 12.89 0.53
N LEU A 73 -7.33 11.58 0.57
CA LEU A 73 -6.39 11.02 1.54
C LEU A 73 -4.96 11.20 1.05
N VAL A 74 -4.07 11.71 1.91
CA VAL A 74 -2.63 11.73 1.69
C VAL A 74 -1.95 10.81 2.69
N ALA A 75 -1.29 9.77 2.18
CA ALA A 75 -0.58 8.79 2.99
C ALA A 75 0.71 8.35 2.29
N LEU A 76 1.85 8.84 2.79
CA LEU A 76 3.17 8.39 2.33
C LEU A 76 3.65 7.21 3.19
N SER A 77 4.92 7.20 3.62
CA SER A 77 5.51 6.09 4.37
C SER A 77 5.28 6.23 5.87
N SER A 78 5.05 5.11 6.57
CA SER A 78 5.08 5.01 8.03
C SER A 78 6.51 4.94 8.60
N THR A 79 7.50 4.69 7.74
CA THR A 79 8.95 4.75 8.06
C THR A 79 9.57 6.00 7.47
N PHE A 80 10.65 6.52 8.07
CA PHE A 80 11.32 7.70 7.53
C PHE A 80 11.89 7.43 6.13
N GLN A 81 11.49 8.27 5.16
CA GLN A 81 11.93 8.25 3.77
C GLN A 81 12.19 9.67 3.25
N ASP A 82 12.51 10.62 4.14
CA ASP A 82 12.64 12.04 3.80
C ASP A 82 11.35 12.61 3.16
N GLN A 83 10.19 12.19 3.67
CA GLN A 83 8.88 12.45 3.07
C GLN A 83 8.22 13.77 3.50
N ALA A 84 8.77 14.48 4.50
CA ALA A 84 8.16 15.68 5.09
C ALA A 84 7.89 16.77 4.05
N SER A 85 8.88 17.07 3.21
CA SER A 85 8.72 18.11 2.17
C SER A 85 7.68 17.71 1.12
N CYS A 86 7.55 16.42 0.82
CA CYS A 86 6.55 15.89 -0.10
C CYS A 86 5.14 15.97 0.51
N LEU A 87 4.99 15.66 1.81
CA LEU A 87 3.74 15.88 2.54
C LEU A 87 3.33 17.35 2.53
N GLN A 88 4.24 18.27 2.85
CA GLN A 88 3.92 19.70 2.83
C GLN A 88 3.48 20.16 1.45
N ARG A 89 4.17 19.77 0.37
CA ARG A 89 3.74 20.12 -1.00
C ARG A 89 2.39 19.53 -1.38
N ALA A 90 2.04 18.35 -0.87
CA ALA A 90 0.71 17.78 -1.07
C ALA A 90 -0.34 18.57 -0.29
N ILE A 91 -0.07 18.98 0.95
CA ILE A 91 -0.94 19.86 1.74
C ILE A 91 -1.16 21.19 1.02
N ASP A 92 -0.08 21.85 0.60
CA ASP A 92 -0.14 23.11 -0.14
C ASP A 92 -0.95 22.98 -1.44
N ALA A 93 -0.89 21.81 -2.10
CA ALA A 93 -1.69 21.53 -3.29
C ALA A 93 -3.19 21.39 -2.99
N LEU A 94 -3.55 20.77 -1.86
CA LEU A 94 -4.95 20.61 -1.45
C LEU A 94 -5.56 21.90 -0.91
N ALA A 95 -4.74 22.82 -0.38
CA ALA A 95 -5.16 24.16 0.05
C ALA A 95 -5.86 24.95 -1.07
N GLU A 96 -5.41 24.74 -2.31
CA GLU A 96 -5.88 25.46 -3.50
C GLU A 96 -7.10 24.79 -4.17
N LEU A 97 -7.63 23.71 -3.60
CA LEU A 97 -8.69 22.92 -4.20
C LEU A 97 -9.95 22.90 -3.31
N PRO A 98 -11.16 22.83 -3.90
CA PRO A 98 -12.41 22.71 -3.16
C PRO A 98 -12.61 21.26 -2.68
N VAL A 99 -11.68 20.76 -1.87
CA VAL A 99 -11.61 19.38 -1.38
C VAL A 99 -11.43 19.37 0.13
N ARG A 100 -11.76 18.24 0.75
CA ARG A 100 -11.41 17.95 2.13
C ARG A 100 -10.12 17.14 2.12
N GLY A 101 -9.02 17.71 2.60
CA GLY A 101 -7.75 17.00 2.72
C GLY A 101 -7.67 16.23 4.03
N TYR A 102 -7.22 14.98 3.97
CA TYR A 102 -6.97 14.18 5.16
C TYR A 102 -5.58 13.56 5.07
N VAL A 103 -4.67 13.96 5.93
CA VAL A 103 -3.25 13.58 5.87
C VAL A 103 -2.89 12.70 7.04
N THR A 104 -2.36 11.51 6.77
CA THR A 104 -1.77 10.65 7.79
C THR A 104 -0.25 10.65 7.67
N THR A 105 0.45 11.02 8.74
CA THR A 105 1.92 11.14 8.74
C THR A 105 2.64 9.85 9.14
N GLY A 106 1.95 8.93 9.82
CA GLY A 106 2.56 7.80 10.50
C GLY A 106 3.44 8.26 11.68
N PRO A 107 4.14 7.32 12.34
CA PRO A 107 5.02 7.66 13.46
C PRO A 107 6.32 8.37 13.03
N ALA A 108 6.60 8.42 11.72
CA ALA A 108 7.87 8.94 11.21
C ALA A 108 7.94 10.48 11.18
N ILE A 109 6.80 11.15 11.15
CA ILE A 109 6.70 12.61 11.05
C ILE A 109 5.67 13.10 12.06
N ASP A 110 6.05 14.08 12.88
CA ASP A 110 5.13 14.78 13.78
C ASP A 110 4.10 15.58 12.96
N PRO A 111 2.78 15.34 13.11
CA PRO A 111 1.73 16.11 12.45
C PRO A 111 1.86 17.63 12.62
N THR A 112 2.32 18.08 13.80
CA THR A 112 2.43 19.51 14.13
C THR A 112 3.58 20.22 13.41
N ALA A 113 4.50 19.45 12.81
CA ALA A 113 5.59 19.99 12.00
C ALA A 113 5.12 20.42 10.59
N LEU A 114 3.90 20.03 10.18
CA LEU A 114 3.31 20.38 8.89
C LEU A 114 2.33 21.54 9.07
N LYS A 115 2.31 22.45 8.09
CA LYS A 115 1.39 23.60 8.08
C LYS A 115 0.15 23.23 7.30
N ALA A 116 -0.97 23.07 7.99
CA ALA A 116 -2.24 22.70 7.40
C ALA A 116 -3.18 23.92 7.29
N PRO A 117 -3.80 24.18 6.12
CA PRO A 117 -4.92 25.12 6.00
C PRO A 117 -6.21 24.54 6.58
N ASP A 118 -7.26 25.37 6.71
CA ASP A 118 -8.54 24.99 7.32
C ASP A 118 -9.24 23.79 6.66
N ASN A 119 -9.01 23.56 5.36
CA ASN A 119 -9.62 22.46 4.62
C ASN A 119 -8.82 21.15 4.67
N VAL A 120 -7.71 21.10 5.42
CA VAL A 120 -6.84 19.94 5.53
C VAL A 120 -6.65 19.55 7.00
N GLU A 121 -7.04 18.34 7.35
CA GLU A 121 -6.76 17.76 8.66
C GLU A 121 -5.49 16.90 8.58
N VAL A 122 -4.58 17.04 9.55
CA VAL A 122 -3.33 16.27 9.62
C VAL A 122 -3.29 15.51 10.94
N VAL A 123 -3.19 14.18 10.86
CA VAL A 123 -3.17 13.27 12.00
C VAL A 123 -2.02 12.29 11.89
N ALA A 124 -1.59 11.72 13.01
CA ALA A 124 -0.53 10.70 13.01
C ALA A 124 -1.00 9.41 12.35
N VAL A 125 -2.18 8.92 12.75
CA VAL A 125 -2.76 7.66 12.29
C VAL A 125 -4.28 7.81 12.15
N ALA A 126 -4.87 7.02 11.25
CA ALA A 126 -6.31 6.91 11.08
C ALA A 126 -6.68 5.52 10.54
N PRO A 127 -7.91 5.03 10.78
CA PRO A 127 -8.38 3.77 10.23
C PRO A 127 -8.59 3.90 8.72
N HIS A 128 -7.56 3.59 7.93
CA HIS A 128 -7.57 3.83 6.47
C HIS A 128 -8.75 3.17 5.75
N SER A 129 -9.26 2.02 6.19
CA SER A 129 -10.49 1.44 5.60
C SER A 129 -11.70 2.37 5.70
N GLN A 130 -11.92 2.97 6.87
CA GLN A 130 -12.98 3.93 7.12
C GLN A 130 -12.73 5.22 6.34
N VAL A 131 -11.49 5.71 6.28
CA VAL A 131 -11.17 6.91 5.47
C VAL A 131 -11.42 6.66 3.98
N LEU A 132 -10.97 5.50 3.47
CA LEU A 132 -11.04 5.13 2.06
C LEU A 132 -12.48 4.90 1.58
N SER A 133 -13.41 4.48 2.43
CA SER A 133 -14.82 4.35 2.05
C SER A 133 -15.49 5.71 1.74
N HIS A 134 -14.89 6.81 2.19
CA HIS A 134 -15.33 8.18 1.89
C HIS A 134 -14.42 8.92 0.90
N ALA A 135 -13.22 8.38 0.61
CA ALA A 135 -12.22 9.03 -0.23
C ALA A 135 -12.60 8.99 -1.72
N SER A 136 -12.32 10.08 -2.42
CA SER A 136 -12.48 10.21 -3.88
C SER A 136 -11.15 10.11 -4.64
N ALA A 137 -10.02 10.35 -3.95
CA ALA A 137 -8.69 10.12 -4.47
C ALA A 137 -7.69 9.87 -3.32
N VAL A 138 -6.58 9.19 -3.62
CA VAL A 138 -5.46 9.00 -2.69
C VAL A 138 -4.17 9.54 -3.29
N ILE A 139 -3.43 10.33 -2.53
CA ILE A 139 -2.03 10.66 -2.81
C ILE A 139 -1.16 9.74 -1.95
N THR A 140 -0.33 8.91 -2.57
CA THR A 140 0.57 8.03 -1.84
C THR A 140 1.92 7.92 -2.52
N HIS A 141 2.93 7.52 -1.76
CA HIS A 141 4.22 7.09 -2.30
C HIS A 141 4.17 5.75 -3.07
N ALA A 142 2.99 5.15 -3.25
CA ALA A 142 2.80 3.84 -3.89
C ALA A 142 3.47 2.66 -3.17
N GLY A 143 3.64 2.76 -1.84
CA GLY A 143 3.89 1.59 -1.02
C GLY A 143 2.72 0.61 -1.14
N HIS A 144 3.02 -0.69 -1.32
CA HIS A 144 2.04 -1.72 -1.66
C HIS A 144 0.79 -1.66 -0.76
N GLY A 145 0.95 -1.65 0.57
CA GLY A 145 -0.17 -1.68 1.51
C GLY A 145 -1.21 -0.57 1.33
N THR A 146 -0.79 0.70 1.20
CA THR A 146 -1.72 1.82 0.97
C THR A 146 -2.28 1.79 -0.45
N ALA A 147 -1.44 1.48 -1.44
CA ALA A 147 -1.85 1.45 -2.84
C ALA A 147 -2.94 0.40 -3.10
N VAL A 148 -2.74 -0.85 -2.64
CA VAL A 148 -3.72 -1.92 -2.86
C VAL A 148 -5.01 -1.69 -2.07
N ARG A 149 -4.96 -1.07 -0.88
CA ARG A 149 -6.17 -0.69 -0.14
C ARG A 149 -6.97 0.39 -0.86
N ALA A 150 -6.31 1.42 -1.39
CA ALA A 150 -6.97 2.44 -2.18
C ALA A 150 -7.69 1.85 -3.39
N LEU A 151 -6.99 0.99 -4.15
CA LEU A 151 -7.57 0.28 -5.29
C LEU A 151 -8.68 -0.67 -4.85
N ALA A 152 -8.50 -1.42 -3.76
CA ALA A 152 -9.52 -2.29 -3.19
C ALA A 152 -10.74 -1.53 -2.67
N ALA A 153 -10.66 -0.22 -2.42
CA ALA A 153 -11.79 0.65 -2.13
C ALA A 153 -12.39 1.30 -3.40
N GLY A 154 -11.83 1.03 -4.58
CA GLY A 154 -12.23 1.65 -5.84
C GLY A 154 -11.77 3.09 -6.00
N VAL A 155 -10.78 3.52 -5.21
CA VAL A 155 -10.32 4.91 -5.16
C VAL A 155 -9.06 5.07 -6.03
N PRO A 156 -9.05 6.03 -6.97
CA PRO A 156 -7.90 6.24 -7.84
C PRO A 156 -6.70 6.88 -7.11
N VAL A 157 -5.50 6.61 -7.61
CA VAL A 157 -4.24 6.94 -6.91
C VAL A 157 -3.37 7.93 -7.68
N LEU A 158 -2.89 8.97 -7.01
CA LEU A 158 -1.72 9.76 -7.41
C LEU A 158 -0.48 9.21 -6.69
N ALA A 159 0.42 8.60 -7.47
CA ALA A 159 1.67 8.04 -6.96
C ALA A 159 2.81 9.07 -6.96
N LEU A 160 3.54 9.16 -5.86
CA LEU A 160 4.75 9.98 -5.65
C LEU A 160 5.92 9.11 -5.12
N PRO A 161 6.52 8.23 -5.94
CA PRO A 161 7.49 7.23 -5.45
C PRO A 161 8.75 7.83 -4.81
N HIS A 162 9.17 7.24 -3.69
CA HIS A 162 10.36 7.59 -2.91
C HIS A 162 11.49 6.55 -3.00
N GLY A 163 11.18 5.26 -3.23
CA GLY A 163 12.17 4.21 -3.40
C GLY A 163 11.58 2.79 -3.29
N ARG A 164 12.43 1.77 -3.11
CA ARG A 164 12.00 0.35 -3.02
C ARG A 164 11.21 -0.06 -4.28
N ASP A 165 10.13 -0.81 -4.10
CA ASP A 165 9.20 -1.31 -5.11
C ASP A 165 8.15 -0.27 -5.58
N GLN A 166 8.20 0.95 -5.05
CA GLN A 166 7.16 1.96 -5.23
C GLN A 166 7.02 2.43 -6.68
N ALA A 167 8.12 2.53 -7.42
CA ALA A 167 8.09 2.92 -8.82
C ALA A 167 7.36 1.84 -9.67
N ASP A 168 7.61 0.57 -9.37
CA ASP A 168 6.94 -0.55 -10.06
C ASP A 168 5.45 -0.56 -9.73
N ASN A 169 5.07 -0.31 -8.47
CA ASN A 169 3.67 -0.15 -8.07
C ASN A 169 2.99 1.04 -8.76
N ALA A 170 3.69 2.16 -8.93
CA ALA A 170 3.18 3.33 -9.63
C ALA A 170 2.94 3.04 -11.13
N ILE A 171 3.84 2.30 -11.77
CA ILE A 171 3.67 1.82 -13.15
C ILE A 171 2.46 0.88 -13.23
N ARG A 172 2.37 -0.11 -12.32
CA ARG A 172 1.24 -1.02 -12.19
C ARG A 172 -0.09 -0.26 -12.09
N ILE A 173 -0.19 0.78 -11.24
CA ILE A 173 -1.40 1.60 -11.11
C ILE A 173 -1.73 2.31 -12.44
N SER A 174 -0.73 2.96 -13.03
CA SER A 174 -0.89 3.78 -14.23
C SER A 174 -1.30 2.95 -15.45
N LEU A 175 -0.73 1.75 -15.61
CA LEU A 175 -1.04 0.84 -16.72
C LEU A 175 -2.49 0.34 -16.70
N ARG A 176 -3.13 0.25 -15.53
CA ARG A 176 -4.57 -0.11 -15.43
C ARG A 176 -5.48 1.09 -15.56
N GLY A 177 -4.93 2.30 -15.73
CA GLY A 177 -5.69 3.54 -15.75
C GLY A 177 -6.35 3.87 -14.40
N ALA A 178 -5.91 3.25 -13.30
CA ALA A 178 -6.47 3.47 -11.96
C ALA A 178 -5.77 4.61 -11.21
N GLY A 179 -4.90 5.36 -11.89
CA GLY A 179 -4.16 6.45 -11.29
C GLY A 179 -3.13 7.07 -12.23
N THR A 180 -2.32 7.96 -11.67
CA THR A 180 -1.21 8.62 -12.38
C THR A 180 -0.01 8.77 -11.46
N THR A 181 1.16 9.06 -12.04
CA THR A 181 2.43 9.17 -11.30
C THR A 181 3.06 10.53 -11.52
N LEU A 182 3.59 11.12 -10.46
CA LEU A 182 4.46 12.29 -10.52
C LEU A 182 5.76 12.00 -9.76
N SER A 183 6.79 12.83 -10.00
CA SER A 183 8.00 12.82 -9.18
C SER A 183 7.67 13.18 -7.73
N ARG A 184 8.36 12.58 -6.74
CA ARG A 184 8.29 13.02 -5.34
C ARG A 184 8.60 14.51 -5.14
N ASN A 185 9.34 15.12 -6.08
CA ASN A 185 9.69 16.55 -6.07
C ASN A 185 8.73 17.42 -6.89
N ALA A 186 7.57 16.89 -7.30
CA ALA A 186 6.56 17.68 -8.00
C ALA A 186 6.12 18.89 -7.17
N SER A 187 5.92 20.02 -7.85
CA SER A 187 5.43 21.24 -7.22
C SER A 187 3.96 21.11 -6.78
N PRO A 188 3.50 21.89 -5.79
CA PRO A 188 2.11 21.90 -5.38
C PRO A 188 1.13 22.07 -6.55
N ALA A 189 1.42 22.98 -7.48
CA ALA A 189 0.59 23.19 -8.68
C ALA A 189 0.45 21.93 -9.56
N LYS A 190 1.53 21.14 -9.73
CA LYS A 190 1.47 19.87 -10.49
C LYS A 190 0.67 18.81 -9.75
N ILE A 191 0.81 18.74 -8.43
CA ILE A 191 0.02 17.83 -7.58
C ILE A 191 -1.46 18.20 -7.66
N ALA A 192 -1.79 19.49 -7.49
CA ALA A 192 -3.17 19.98 -7.55
C ALA A 192 -3.83 19.66 -8.90
N ALA A 193 -3.14 19.93 -10.01
CA ALA A 193 -3.64 19.61 -11.35
C ALA A 193 -3.84 18.10 -11.58
N ALA A 194 -3.00 17.26 -10.97
CA ALA A 194 -3.16 15.80 -11.05
C ALA A 194 -4.36 15.32 -10.22
N VAL A 195 -4.55 15.85 -9.01
CA VAL A 195 -5.71 15.56 -8.15
C VAL A 195 -7.00 15.97 -8.85
N GLN A 196 -7.08 17.20 -9.37
CA GLN A 196 -8.23 17.67 -10.14
C GLN A 196 -8.56 16.73 -11.31
N ARG A 197 -7.54 16.25 -12.03
CA ARG A 197 -7.73 15.31 -13.14
C ARG A 197 -8.27 13.95 -12.69
N LEU A 198 -7.78 13.43 -11.57
CA LEU A 198 -8.29 12.17 -11.00
C LEU A 198 -9.76 12.31 -10.59
N LEU A 199 -10.13 13.44 -9.99
CA LEU A 199 -11.50 13.73 -9.54
C LEU A 199 -12.46 14.00 -10.70
N ALA A 200 -12.00 14.72 -11.73
CA ALA A 200 -12.86 15.15 -12.85
C ALA A 200 -13.06 14.06 -13.92
N ASN A 201 -12.15 13.09 -14.01
CA ASN A 201 -12.21 12.07 -15.06
C ASN A 201 -12.67 10.71 -14.50
N PRO A 202 -13.93 10.30 -14.77
CA PRO A 202 -14.51 9.09 -14.21
C PRO A 202 -13.82 7.80 -14.69
N GLN A 203 -12.97 7.85 -15.71
CA GLN A 203 -12.23 6.66 -16.16
C GLN A 203 -11.31 6.11 -15.06
N TYR A 204 -10.75 7.00 -14.21
CA TYR A 204 -9.84 6.62 -13.15
C TYR A 204 -10.56 5.86 -12.03
N SER A 205 -11.68 6.38 -11.56
CA SER A 205 -12.52 5.71 -10.56
C SER A 205 -13.15 4.44 -11.11
N ALA A 206 -13.60 4.42 -12.36
CA ALA A 206 -14.12 3.22 -12.99
C ALA A 206 -13.04 2.12 -13.11
N ALA A 207 -11.80 2.48 -13.46
CA ALA A 207 -10.69 1.54 -13.50
C ALA A 207 -10.29 1.03 -12.11
N ALA A 208 -10.20 1.93 -11.13
CA ALA A 208 -9.92 1.57 -9.75
C ALA A 208 -11.02 0.64 -9.19
N ALA A 209 -12.29 0.90 -9.46
CA ALA A 209 -13.41 0.06 -9.03
C ALA A 209 -13.35 -1.35 -9.63
N ARG A 210 -13.09 -1.48 -10.94
CA ARG A 210 -12.93 -2.79 -11.60
C ARG A 210 -11.76 -3.59 -11.01
N LEU A 211 -10.61 -2.95 -10.86
CA LEU A 211 -9.43 -3.58 -10.28
C LEU A 211 -9.64 -3.92 -8.80
N GLY A 212 -10.35 -3.05 -8.07
CA GLY A 212 -10.69 -3.24 -6.66
C GLY A 212 -11.55 -4.46 -6.41
N GLU A 213 -12.53 -4.73 -7.28
CA GLU A 213 -13.35 -5.94 -7.19
C GLU A 213 -12.50 -7.20 -7.29
N ILE A 214 -11.56 -7.23 -8.23
CA ILE A 214 -10.62 -8.34 -8.40
C ILE A 214 -9.74 -8.49 -7.17
N ILE A 215 -9.15 -7.38 -6.68
CA ILE A 215 -8.28 -7.42 -5.49
C ILE A 215 -9.04 -7.95 -4.27
N ARG A 216 -10.28 -7.51 -4.04
CA ARG A 216 -11.11 -8.00 -2.92
C ARG A 216 -11.45 -9.48 -3.06
N ARG A 217 -11.86 -9.91 -4.25
CA ARG A 217 -12.14 -11.33 -4.54
C ARG A 217 -10.90 -12.19 -4.29
N ASP A 218 -9.74 -11.77 -4.80
CA ASP A 218 -8.50 -12.52 -4.64
C ASP A 218 -8.00 -12.53 -3.19
N ALA A 219 -8.24 -11.45 -2.43
CA ALA A 219 -7.97 -11.40 -0.98
C ALA A 219 -8.86 -12.36 -0.18
N GLN A 220 -10.14 -12.50 -0.56
CA GLN A 220 -11.08 -13.43 0.10
C GLN A 220 -10.85 -14.89 -0.30
N ALA A 221 -10.50 -15.13 -1.56
CA ALA A 221 -10.17 -16.46 -2.07
C ALA A 221 -8.74 -16.91 -1.72
N GLY A 222 -7.91 -15.98 -1.26
CA GLY A 222 -6.52 -16.21 -0.92
C GLY A 222 -6.39 -17.17 0.24
N ASP A 223 -5.93 -18.40 -0.02
CA ASP A 223 -5.76 -19.42 1.01
C ASP A 223 -4.36 -19.37 1.64
N MET A 224 -3.96 -18.17 2.11
CA MET A 224 -2.66 -17.96 2.74
C MET A 224 -2.45 -18.94 3.91
N ILE A 225 -3.50 -19.21 4.68
CA ILE A 225 -3.44 -20.10 5.84
C ILE A 225 -3.21 -21.54 5.38
N ALA A 226 -4.00 -22.10 4.45
CA ALA A 226 -3.74 -23.47 4.01
C ALA A 226 -2.38 -23.61 3.31
N GLU A 227 -1.97 -22.61 2.51
CA GLU A 227 -0.66 -22.62 1.87
C GLU A 227 0.49 -22.68 2.89
N LEU A 228 0.34 -22.02 4.05
CA LEU A 228 1.27 -22.09 5.18
C LEU A 228 1.20 -23.43 5.91
N GLU A 229 0.00 -23.96 6.14
CA GLU A 229 -0.20 -25.25 6.83
C GLU A 229 0.41 -26.42 6.05
N GLU A 230 0.35 -26.40 4.71
CA GLU A 230 1.01 -27.39 3.85
C GLU A 230 2.55 -27.40 3.97
N VAL A 231 3.14 -26.28 4.42
CA VAL A 231 4.59 -26.14 4.63
C VAL A 231 4.98 -26.55 6.07
N GLY A 232 3.99 -26.77 6.95
CA GLY A 232 4.18 -27.21 8.33
C GLY A 232 5.12 -28.41 8.49
N PRO A 233 5.71 -28.59 9.69
CA PRO A 233 6.80 -29.54 9.89
C PRO A 233 6.38 -30.93 9.40
N ARG A 234 7.19 -31.54 8.52
CA ARG A 234 7.18 -33.00 8.40
C ARG A 234 7.37 -33.52 9.81
N LYS A 235 6.40 -34.28 10.34
CA LYS A 235 6.59 -35.03 11.59
C LYS A 235 7.97 -35.71 11.47
N PRO A 236 8.87 -35.56 12.45
CA PRO A 236 10.12 -36.27 12.41
C PRO A 236 9.82 -37.76 12.24
N ASP A 237 10.55 -38.39 11.32
CA ASP A 237 10.40 -39.82 11.04
C ASP A 237 10.58 -40.57 12.36
N SER A 238 9.55 -41.27 12.83
CA SER A 238 9.56 -41.96 14.13
C SER A 238 10.53 -43.16 14.16
N SER A 239 11.27 -43.37 13.07
CA SER A 239 12.27 -44.41 12.87
C SER A 239 13.67 -44.07 13.42
N ILE A 240 13.87 -42.88 13.99
CA ILE A 240 15.17 -42.45 14.57
C ILE A 240 15.20 -42.55 16.12
N LEU A 241 14.17 -43.16 16.75
CA LEU A 241 14.12 -43.34 18.22
C LEU A 241 14.00 -44.81 18.67
N THR A 242 14.62 -45.75 17.95
CA THR A 242 14.81 -47.13 18.42
C THR A 242 16.26 -47.56 18.25
#